data_AF-A0A958F3U8-F1
#
_entry.id   AF-A0A958F3U8-F1
#
_cell.length_a   1.000
_cell.length_b   1.000
_cell.length_c   1.000
_cell.angle_alpha   90.00
_cell.angle_beta   90.00
_cell.angle_gamma   90.00
#
_symmetry.space_group_name_H-M   'P 1'
#
loop_
_entity.id
_entity.type
_entity.pdbx_description
1 polymer ?
#
loop_
_entity_poly.entity_id
_entity_poly.type
_entity_poly.pdbx_seq_one_letter_code
_entity_poly.pdbx_strand_id
1 'polypeptide(L)'
;TAETITIDKDNTTIVNGSGNSSDIKARVSQIKAQIETTTSDYDKEKLQERLAKLAGGVAVLYVGAASEVEMKEKKDRVDDALHATRAAVEEGIVAGGGVALVRAKAVLDKLTTENLDEVTGIQIVARAIESPLRTIVENAGGEGSVVVAKVLEGKKDFGYDAKNEAYVDMLKAGIIDPKKVTRIALENAASVAGMILTTECALV
;
A
#
# COMPACT_ATOMS: atom_id res chain seq x y z
N THR A 1 -27.07 -5.23 -21.01
CA THR A 1 -25.81 -4.90 -21.71
C THR A 1 -25.01 -3.93 -20.85
N ALA A 2 -23.72 -3.73 -21.11
CA ALA A 2 -22.89 -2.77 -20.39
C ALA A 2 -21.92 -2.11 -21.37
N GLU A 3 -21.51 -0.88 -21.10
CA GLU A 3 -20.61 -0.13 -21.98
C GLU A 3 -19.17 -0.64 -21.90
N THR A 4 -18.68 -0.94 -20.70
CA THR A 4 -17.32 -1.46 -20.50
C THR A 4 -17.31 -2.48 -19.38
N ILE A 5 -16.60 -3.58 -19.58
CA ILE A 5 -16.39 -4.63 -18.58
C ILE A 5 -14.88 -4.84 -18.47
N THR A 6 -14.34 -4.65 -17.27
CA THR A 6 -12.91 -4.89 -16.97
C THR A 6 -12.81 -6.06 -15.99
N ILE A 7 -11.97 -7.03 -16.30
CA ILE A 7 -11.77 -8.23 -15.49
C ILE A 7 -10.30 -8.28 -15.11
N ASP A 8 -10.01 -8.34 -13.81
CA ASP A 8 -8.68 -8.62 -13.27
C ASP A 8 -8.64 -10.03 -12.64
N LYS A 9 -7.52 -10.40 -12.00
CA LYS A 9 -7.32 -11.74 -11.43
C LYS A 9 -8.40 -12.12 -10.41
N ASP A 10 -8.87 -11.15 -9.62
CA ASP A 10 -9.71 -11.38 -8.44
C ASP A 10 -11.08 -10.69 -8.54
N ASN A 11 -11.26 -9.73 -9.45
CA ASN A 11 -12.45 -8.88 -9.55
C ASN A 11 -12.95 -8.72 -10.99
N THR A 12 -14.25 -8.48 -11.10
CA THR A 12 -14.91 -8.07 -12.35
C THR A 12 -15.65 -6.76 -12.10
N THR A 13 -15.32 -5.73 -12.86
CA THR A 13 -15.92 -4.39 -12.79
C THR A 13 -16.76 -4.13 -14.03
N ILE A 14 -18.03 -3.78 -13.82
CA ILE A 14 -18.98 -3.48 -14.90
C ILE A 14 -19.32 -1.99 -14.83
N VAL A 15 -19.06 -1.28 -15.91
CA VAL A 15 -19.28 0.17 -16.05
C VAL A 15 -20.45 0.43 -16.99
N ASN A 16 -21.34 1.36 -16.61
CA ASN A 16 -22.52 1.76 -17.37
C ASN A 16 -23.36 0.58 -17.87
N GLY A 17 -23.87 -0.21 -16.91
CA GLY A 17 -24.85 -1.26 -17.18
C GLY A 17 -26.20 -0.68 -17.62
N SER A 18 -26.86 -1.32 -18.57
CA SER A 18 -28.15 -0.93 -19.15
C SER A 18 -29.36 -1.24 -18.25
N GLY A 19 -29.16 -1.36 -16.94
CA GLY A 19 -30.22 -1.66 -15.98
C GLY A 19 -31.07 -0.42 -15.69
N ASN A 20 -32.38 -0.59 -15.46
CA ASN A 20 -33.23 0.54 -15.11
C ASN A 20 -32.84 1.10 -13.74
N SER A 21 -32.65 2.42 -13.65
CA SER A 21 -32.31 3.07 -12.39
C SER A 21 -33.38 2.89 -11.30
N SER A 22 -34.65 2.69 -11.69
CA SER A 22 -35.74 2.35 -10.77
C SER A 22 -35.50 1.02 -10.06
N ASP A 23 -35.05 0.01 -10.80
CA ASP A 23 -34.88 -1.35 -10.29
C ASP A 23 -33.69 -1.41 -9.32
N ILE A 24 -32.64 -0.65 -9.62
CA ILE A 24 -31.48 -0.48 -8.72
C ILE A 24 -31.91 0.21 -7.41
N LYS A 25 -32.68 1.30 -7.48
CA LYS A 25 -33.19 2.00 -6.29
C LYS A 25 -34.14 1.13 -5.47
N ALA A 26 -35.01 0.37 -6.13
CA ALA A 26 -35.89 -0.60 -5.48
C ALA A 26 -35.06 -1.67 -4.77
N ARG A 27 -34.01 -2.19 -5.40
CA ARG A 27 -33.13 -3.19 -4.81
C ARG A 27 -32.35 -2.65 -3.61
N VAL A 28 -31.82 -1.43 -3.70
CA VAL A 28 -31.16 -0.74 -2.57
C VAL A 28 -32.10 -0.61 -1.38
N SER A 29 -33.37 -0.25 -1.63
CA SER A 29 -34.38 -0.11 -0.58
C SER A 29 -34.73 -1.46 0.07
N GLN A 30 -34.87 -2.52 -0.75
CA GLN A 30 -35.06 -3.88 -0.24
C GLN A 30 -33.92 -4.35 0.67
N ILE A 31 -32.67 -4.12 0.27
CA ILE A 31 -31.50 -4.53 1.05
C ILE A 31 -31.44 -3.76 2.38
N LYS A 32 -31.76 -2.45 2.38
CA LYS A 32 -31.83 -1.65 3.61
C LYS A 32 -32.86 -2.22 4.60
N ALA A 33 -34.06 -2.55 4.12
CA ALA A 33 -35.08 -3.17 4.97
C ALA A 33 -34.62 -4.53 5.52
N GLN A 34 -33.94 -5.35 4.70
CA GLN A 34 -33.40 -6.65 5.14
C GLN A 34 -32.32 -6.53 6.23
N ILE A 35 -31.49 -5.49 6.17
CA ILE A 35 -30.45 -5.20 7.18
C ILE A 35 -31.08 -4.88 8.54
N GLU A 36 -32.24 -4.21 8.57
CA GLU A 36 -32.94 -3.86 9.80
C GLU A 36 -33.64 -5.06 10.45
N THR A 37 -34.12 -6.00 9.63
CA THR A 37 -34.86 -7.17 10.10
C THR A 37 -33.98 -8.39 10.43
N THR A 38 -32.75 -8.43 9.92
CA THR A 38 -31.87 -9.57 10.15
C THR A 38 -31.28 -9.56 11.56
N THR A 39 -31.30 -10.72 12.21
CA THR A 39 -30.70 -10.96 13.53
C THR A 39 -29.33 -11.62 13.44
N SER A 40 -28.90 -12.00 12.23
CA SER A 40 -27.61 -12.62 11.95
C SER A 40 -26.59 -11.55 11.60
N ASP A 41 -25.52 -11.46 12.40
CA ASP A 41 -24.43 -10.50 12.16
C ASP A 41 -23.72 -10.78 10.83
N TYR A 42 -23.57 -12.07 10.46
CA TYR A 42 -23.01 -12.48 9.18
C TYR A 42 -23.85 -11.97 8.00
N ASP A 43 -25.18 -12.13 8.07
CA ASP A 43 -26.06 -11.66 6.99
C ASP A 43 -26.08 -10.14 6.91
N LYS A 44 -25.99 -9.47 8.08
CA LYS A 44 -25.91 -8.01 8.16
C LYS A 44 -24.66 -7.48 7.44
N GLU A 45 -23.50 -8.08 7.69
CA GLU A 45 -22.24 -7.74 7.04
C GLU A 45 -22.32 -7.94 5.52
N LYS A 46 -22.83 -9.10 5.06
CA LYS A 46 -22.96 -9.39 3.63
C LYS A 46 -23.97 -8.50 2.92
N LEU A 47 -25.07 -8.15 3.57
CA LEU A 47 -26.03 -7.18 3.02
C LEU A 47 -25.43 -5.77 2.96
N GLN A 48 -24.62 -5.37 3.94
CA GLN A 48 -23.90 -4.09 3.91
C GLN A 48 -22.87 -4.03 2.77
N GLU A 49 -22.08 -5.08 2.54
CA GLU A 49 -21.15 -5.17 1.40
C GLU A 49 -21.88 -4.98 0.07
N ARG A 50 -23.03 -5.67 -0.10
CA ARG A 50 -23.85 -5.58 -1.32
C ARG A 50 -24.46 -4.19 -1.48
N LEU A 51 -24.95 -3.60 -0.40
CA LEU A 51 -25.49 -2.24 -0.39
C LEU A 51 -24.43 -1.23 -0.80
N ALA A 52 -23.22 -1.34 -0.26
CA ALA A 52 -22.10 -0.47 -0.60
C ALA A 52 -21.75 -0.54 -2.10
N LYS A 53 -21.69 -1.75 -2.67
CA LYS A 53 -21.43 -1.93 -4.12
C LYS A 53 -22.56 -1.35 -5.00
N LEU A 54 -23.83 -1.50 -4.60
CA LEU A 54 -24.97 -1.01 -5.38
C LEU A 54 -25.18 0.50 -5.26
N ALA A 55 -24.94 1.07 -4.08
CA ALA A 55 -25.12 2.50 -3.82
C ALA A 55 -23.90 3.34 -4.22
N GLY A 56 -22.69 2.77 -4.13
CA GLY A 56 -21.44 3.46 -4.46
C GLY A 56 -21.21 3.68 -5.95
N GLY A 57 -21.79 2.82 -6.80
CA GLY A 57 -21.63 2.91 -8.25
C GLY A 57 -20.18 2.75 -8.71
N VAL A 58 -19.87 3.25 -9.91
CA VAL A 58 -18.51 3.24 -10.47
C VAL A 58 -18.19 4.63 -11.00
N ALA A 59 -17.07 5.20 -10.56
CA ALA A 59 -16.55 6.46 -11.07
C ALA A 59 -15.51 6.19 -12.17
N VAL A 60 -15.60 6.92 -13.28
CA VAL A 60 -14.65 6.84 -14.40
C VAL A 60 -13.84 8.13 -14.45
N LEU A 61 -12.52 8.01 -14.45
CA LEU A 61 -11.57 9.11 -14.55
C LEU A 61 -11.02 9.18 -15.97
N TYR A 62 -11.20 10.33 -16.64
CA TYR A 62 -10.65 10.57 -17.97
C TYR A 62 -9.34 11.38 -17.85
N VAL A 63 -8.22 10.76 -18.22
CA VAL A 63 -6.88 11.37 -18.16
C VAL A 63 -6.50 11.91 -19.53
N GLY A 64 -6.35 13.23 -19.65
CA GLY A 64 -5.92 13.90 -20.88
C GLY A 64 -4.43 14.27 -20.89
N ALA A 65 -3.81 14.20 -22.06
CA ALA A 65 -2.44 14.68 -22.30
C ALA A 65 -2.26 15.20 -23.73
N ALA A 66 -1.16 15.92 -23.98
CA ALA A 66 -0.87 16.50 -25.29
C ALA A 66 -0.30 15.47 -26.29
N SER A 67 0.33 14.40 -25.79
CA SER A 67 0.83 13.29 -26.59
C SER A 67 0.40 11.93 -26.01
N GLU A 68 0.45 10.88 -26.84
CA GLU A 68 0.12 9.51 -26.40
C GLU A 68 1.07 9.00 -25.31
N VAL A 69 2.36 9.34 -25.39
CA VAL A 69 3.37 8.92 -24.42
C VAL A 69 3.10 9.56 -23.06
N GLU A 70 2.81 10.86 -23.03
CA GLU A 70 2.43 11.56 -21.80
C GLU A 70 1.08 11.07 -21.25
N MET A 71 0.15 10.65 -22.11
CA MET A 71 -1.13 10.09 -21.67
C MET A 71 -0.90 8.79 -20.92
N LYS A 72 -0.05 7.89 -21.44
CA LYS A 72 0.30 6.63 -20.77
C LYS A 72 0.99 6.88 -19.44
N GLU A 73 1.99 7.76 -19.42
CA GLU A 73 2.72 8.10 -18.18
C GLU A 73 1.79 8.74 -17.12
N LYS A 74 0.91 9.67 -17.51
CA LYS A 74 -0.07 10.25 -16.59
C LYS A 74 -1.08 9.24 -16.11
N LYS A 75 -1.52 8.33 -16.98
CA LYS A 75 -2.46 7.27 -16.61
C LYS A 75 -1.83 6.38 -15.54
N ASP A 76 -0.60 5.89 -15.76
CA ASP A 76 0.09 5.03 -14.80
C ASP A 76 0.27 5.75 -13.44
N ARG A 77 0.62 7.05 -13.44
CA ARG A 77 0.69 7.85 -12.21
C ARG A 77 -0.65 8.00 -11.49
N VAL A 78 -1.74 8.16 -12.24
CA VAL A 78 -3.09 8.28 -11.67
C VAL A 78 -3.55 6.94 -11.09
N ASP A 79 -3.27 5.84 -11.77
CA ASP A 79 -3.57 4.49 -11.31
C ASP A 79 -2.80 4.18 -10.01
N ASP A 80 -1.50 4.49 -9.96
CA ASP A 80 -0.69 4.37 -8.75
C ASP A 80 -1.25 5.22 -7.59
N ALA A 81 -1.60 6.48 -7.87
CA ALA A 81 -2.17 7.38 -6.86
C ALA A 81 -3.53 6.86 -6.33
N LEU A 82 -4.37 6.29 -7.20
CA LEU A 82 -5.64 5.69 -6.81
C LEU A 82 -5.43 4.48 -5.91
N HIS A 83 -4.48 3.61 -6.24
CA HIS A 83 -4.17 2.43 -5.43
C HIS A 83 -3.54 2.81 -4.08
N ALA A 84 -2.62 3.78 -4.07
CA ALA A 84 -2.00 4.30 -2.86
C ALA A 84 -3.03 4.93 -1.91
N THR A 85 -3.93 5.76 -2.42
CA THR A 85 -4.97 6.40 -1.61
C THR A 85 -5.97 5.37 -1.05
N ARG A 86 -6.37 4.37 -1.84
CA ARG A 86 -7.20 3.25 -1.33
C ARG A 86 -6.50 2.49 -0.21
N ALA A 87 -5.23 2.12 -0.41
CA ALA A 87 -4.43 1.43 0.59
C ALA A 87 -4.25 2.25 1.88
N ALA A 88 -4.10 3.58 1.75
CA ALA A 88 -4.00 4.50 2.88
C ALA A 88 -5.31 4.61 3.67
N VAL A 89 -6.46 4.56 3.00
CA VAL A 89 -7.77 4.56 3.67
C VAL A 89 -8.01 3.25 4.43
N GLU A 90 -7.50 2.12 3.92
CA GLU A 90 -7.70 0.80 4.54
C GLU A 90 -6.87 0.57 5.80
N GLU A 91 -5.54 0.77 5.74
CA GLU A 91 -4.63 0.47 6.87
C GLU A 91 -3.99 1.72 7.51
N GLY A 92 -4.29 2.91 7.00
CA GLY A 92 -3.68 4.16 7.44
C GLY A 92 -2.36 4.49 6.74
N ILE A 93 -1.72 5.55 7.22
CA ILE A 93 -0.46 6.10 6.68
C ILE A 93 0.67 6.04 7.69
N VAL A 94 1.90 6.01 7.19
CA VAL A 94 3.14 6.07 7.97
C VAL A 94 4.10 7.11 7.36
N ALA A 95 5.12 7.51 8.12
CA ALA A 95 6.19 8.36 7.62
C ALA A 95 6.90 7.69 6.44
N GLY A 96 6.87 8.35 5.28
CA GLY A 96 7.36 7.78 4.03
C GLY A 96 8.87 7.81 3.90
N GLY A 97 9.36 7.56 2.67
CA GLY A 97 10.79 7.68 2.35
C GLY A 97 11.68 6.65 3.09
N GLY A 98 11.11 5.51 3.47
CA GLY A 98 11.82 4.47 4.22
C GLY A 98 12.04 4.77 5.72
N VAL A 99 11.58 5.92 6.23
CA VAL A 99 11.72 6.27 7.65
C VAL A 99 10.96 5.30 8.55
N ALA A 100 9.73 4.91 8.16
CA ALA A 100 8.95 3.92 8.91
C ALA A 100 9.70 2.59 9.12
N LEU A 101 10.43 2.11 8.10
CA LEU A 101 11.22 0.88 8.16
C LEU A 101 12.42 1.03 9.10
N VAL A 102 13.16 2.14 8.99
CA VAL A 102 14.28 2.45 9.88
C VAL A 102 13.81 2.56 11.34
N ARG A 103 12.63 3.11 11.60
CA ARG A 103 12.05 3.16 12.95
C ARG A 103 11.67 1.79 13.49
N ALA A 104 11.22 0.87 12.64
CA ALA A 104 10.91 -0.49 13.03
C ALA A 104 12.15 -1.27 13.51
N LYS A 105 13.38 -0.84 13.16
CA LYS A 105 14.63 -1.44 13.61
C LYS A 105 14.72 -1.57 15.14
N ALA A 106 14.24 -0.58 15.89
CA ALA A 106 14.29 -0.59 17.35
C ALA A 106 13.44 -1.72 18.00
N VAL A 107 12.54 -2.35 17.23
CA VAL A 107 11.79 -3.53 17.66
C VAL A 107 12.66 -4.79 17.60
N LEU A 108 13.59 -4.85 16.63
CA LEU A 108 14.48 -5.99 16.45
C LEU A 108 15.43 -6.18 17.63
N ASP A 109 15.89 -5.09 18.25
CA ASP A 109 16.78 -5.12 19.43
C ASP A 109 16.12 -5.75 20.67
N LYS A 110 14.79 -5.91 20.67
CA LYS A 110 14.02 -6.48 21.79
C LYS A 110 13.71 -7.96 21.60
N LEU A 111 14.05 -8.54 20.45
CA LEU A 111 13.78 -9.94 20.15
C LEU A 111 14.79 -10.83 20.88
N THR A 112 14.29 -11.85 21.57
CA THR A 112 15.10 -12.91 22.17
C THR A 112 15.27 -14.04 21.16
N THR A 113 16.51 -14.49 20.95
CA THR A 113 16.86 -15.56 20.02
C THR A 113 17.29 -16.82 20.76
N GLU A 114 17.04 -17.98 20.16
CA GLU A 114 17.43 -19.27 20.73
C GLU A 114 18.86 -19.69 20.35
N ASN A 115 19.35 -19.23 19.19
CA ASN A 115 20.66 -19.61 18.66
C ASN A 115 21.36 -18.44 17.90
N LEU A 116 22.63 -18.64 17.53
CA LEU A 116 23.43 -17.64 16.83
C LEU A 116 22.99 -17.41 15.37
N ASP A 117 22.34 -18.38 14.74
CA ASP A 117 21.86 -18.26 13.37
C ASP A 117 20.68 -17.28 13.29
N GLU A 118 19.78 -17.33 14.28
CA GLU A 118 18.70 -16.35 14.44
C GLU A 118 19.22 -14.94 14.70
N VAL A 119 20.27 -14.79 15.51
CA VAL A 119 20.93 -13.49 15.72
C VAL A 119 21.44 -12.94 14.39
N THR A 120 22.07 -13.79 13.58
CA THR A 120 22.55 -13.42 12.24
C THR A 120 21.40 -13.03 11.32
N GLY A 121 20.29 -13.78 11.35
CA GLY A 121 19.07 -13.45 10.60
C GLY A 121 18.49 -12.08 10.97
N ILE A 122 18.42 -11.76 12.27
CA ILE A 122 17.98 -10.45 12.74
C ILE A 122 18.91 -9.34 12.22
N GLN A 123 20.23 -9.54 12.25
CA GLN A 123 21.19 -8.58 11.72
C GLN A 123 21.02 -8.34 10.22
N ILE A 124 20.72 -9.39 9.44
CA ILE A 124 20.44 -9.28 8.01
C ILE A 124 19.20 -8.41 7.78
N VAL A 125 18.11 -8.68 8.50
CA VAL A 125 16.87 -7.88 8.40
C VAL A 125 17.12 -6.43 8.83
N ALA A 126 17.84 -6.23 9.93
CA ALA A 126 18.18 -4.89 10.45
C ALA A 126 18.98 -4.06 9.45
N ARG A 127 19.83 -4.70 8.64
CA ARG A 127 20.56 -4.04 7.55
C ARG A 127 19.67 -3.81 6.32
N ALA A 128 18.80 -4.77 5.98
CA ALA A 128 17.94 -4.71 4.80
C ALA A 128 16.90 -3.58 4.88
N ILE A 129 16.29 -3.37 6.05
CA ILE A 129 15.27 -2.32 6.25
C ILE A 129 15.80 -0.89 6.12
N GLU A 130 17.11 -0.68 6.22
CA GLU A 130 17.75 0.62 5.95
C GLU A 130 17.97 0.88 4.46
N SER A 131 17.96 -0.18 3.64
CA SER A 131 18.27 -0.11 2.22
C SER A 131 17.35 0.84 1.45
N PRO A 132 16.01 0.83 1.63
CA PRO A 132 15.13 1.74 0.89
C PRO A 132 15.45 3.22 1.10
N LEU A 133 15.73 3.64 2.34
CA LEU A 133 16.14 5.02 2.62
C LEU A 133 17.51 5.33 1.99
N ARG A 134 18.48 4.41 2.07
CA ARG A 134 19.80 4.60 1.43
C ARG A 134 19.66 4.77 -0.08
N THR A 135 18.93 3.88 -0.76
CA THR A 135 18.73 3.93 -2.21
C THR A 135 18.09 5.25 -2.64
N ILE A 136 17.07 5.74 -1.91
CA ILE A 136 16.44 7.03 -2.23
C ILE A 136 17.45 8.17 -2.14
N VAL A 137 18.28 8.20 -1.09
CA VAL A 137 19.29 9.24 -0.87
C VAL A 137 20.41 9.17 -1.90
N GLU A 138 20.91 7.97 -2.20
CA GLU A 138 21.98 7.73 -3.19
C GLU A 138 21.51 8.11 -4.60
N ASN A 139 20.25 7.79 -4.96
CA ASN A 139 19.65 8.22 -6.22
C ASN A 139 19.49 9.75 -6.32
N ALA A 140 19.37 10.44 -5.18
CA ALA A 140 19.38 11.90 -5.10
C ALA A 140 20.81 12.50 -5.09
N GLY A 141 21.86 11.67 -5.10
CA GLY A 141 23.26 12.11 -5.08
C GLY A 141 23.82 12.38 -3.69
N GLY A 142 23.08 12.05 -2.62
CA GLY A 142 23.51 12.20 -1.24
C GLY A 142 24.21 10.94 -0.68
N GLU A 143 24.74 11.05 0.54
CA GLU A 143 25.37 9.93 1.24
C GLU A 143 24.37 9.21 2.17
N GLY A 144 23.87 8.05 1.72
CA GLY A 144 22.83 7.29 2.43
C GLY A 144 23.18 6.93 3.87
N SER A 145 24.43 6.58 4.16
CA SER A 145 24.90 6.23 5.50
C SER A 145 24.76 7.39 6.50
N VAL A 146 25.11 8.61 6.09
CA VAL A 146 25.02 9.81 6.92
C VAL A 146 23.56 10.15 7.20
N VAL A 147 22.71 10.05 6.17
CA VAL A 147 21.27 10.32 6.32
C VAL A 147 20.60 9.31 7.24
N VAL A 148 20.84 8.01 7.04
CA VAL A 148 20.29 6.95 7.91
C VAL A 148 20.70 7.16 9.36
N ALA A 149 21.98 7.46 9.63
CA ALA A 149 22.48 7.69 10.98
C ALA A 149 21.75 8.88 11.65
N LYS A 150 21.63 10.00 10.94
CA LYS A 150 20.93 11.18 11.48
C LYS A 150 19.43 10.96 11.66
N VAL A 151 18.80 10.21 10.75
CA VAL A 151 17.39 9.82 10.91
C VAL A 151 17.25 8.96 12.16
N LEU A 152 18.12 7.97 12.39
CA LEU A 152 18.10 7.12 13.59
C LEU A 152 18.20 7.92 14.90
N GLU A 153 19.02 8.96 14.96
CA GLU A 153 19.13 9.87 16.12
C GLU A 153 17.83 10.66 16.39
N GLY A 154 17.08 10.96 15.33
CA GLY A 154 15.78 11.62 15.42
C GLY A 154 14.69 10.74 16.05
N LYS A 155 13.51 11.33 16.28
CA LYS A 155 12.36 10.65 16.88
C LYS A 155 11.12 10.79 16.00
N LYS A 156 10.22 9.82 16.13
CA LYS A 156 8.92 9.80 15.43
C LYS A 156 9.10 10.00 13.91
N ASP A 157 8.42 10.99 13.37
CA ASP A 157 8.31 11.32 11.95
C ASP A 157 9.49 12.15 11.42
N PHE A 158 10.55 12.35 12.22
CA PHE A 158 11.76 13.00 11.74
C PHE A 158 12.42 12.14 10.65
N GLY A 159 12.59 12.72 9.47
CA GLY A 159 13.13 12.08 8.29
C GLY A 159 13.91 13.04 7.40
N TYR A 160 14.16 12.61 6.17
CA TYR A 160 14.91 13.36 5.18
C TYR A 160 14.11 13.48 3.89
N ASP A 161 13.87 14.72 3.46
CA ASP A 161 13.29 15.04 2.18
C ASP A 161 14.40 15.05 1.13
N ALA A 162 14.51 13.98 0.36
CA ALA A 162 15.53 13.83 -0.67
C ALA A 162 15.35 14.80 -1.85
N LYS A 163 14.18 15.42 -2.02
CA LYS A 163 13.93 16.38 -3.10
C LYS A 163 14.48 17.77 -2.77
N ASN A 164 14.33 18.19 -1.51
CA ASN A 164 14.80 19.49 -1.03
C ASN A 164 16.10 19.39 -0.20
N GLU A 165 16.66 18.19 -0.09
CA GLU A 165 17.86 17.86 0.68
C GLU A 165 17.82 18.32 2.15
N ALA A 166 16.64 18.29 2.77
CA ALA A 166 16.39 18.85 4.09
C ALA A 166 15.84 17.82 5.07
N TYR A 167 16.21 17.96 6.35
CA TYR A 167 15.61 17.16 7.42
C TYR A 167 14.30 17.79 7.88
N VAL A 168 13.23 17.01 7.80
CA VAL A 168 11.86 17.51 8.04
C VAL A 168 11.04 16.51 8.84
N ASP A 169 9.91 16.98 9.34
CA ASP A 169 8.82 16.13 9.81
C ASP A 169 8.08 15.60 8.58
N MET A 170 8.22 14.31 8.30
CA MET A 170 7.76 13.67 7.06
C MET A 170 6.24 13.80 6.89
N LEU A 171 5.48 13.65 7.97
CA LEU A 171 4.02 13.78 7.92
C LEU A 171 3.60 15.23 7.62
N LYS A 172 4.24 16.22 8.24
CA LYS A 172 3.95 17.64 7.97
C LYS A 172 4.40 18.08 6.58
N ALA A 173 5.47 17.50 6.06
CA ALA A 173 5.95 17.73 4.70
C ALA A 173 5.09 17.03 3.63
N GLY A 174 4.15 16.16 4.03
CA GLY A 174 3.31 15.39 3.12
C GLY A 174 4.03 14.19 2.48
N ILE A 175 5.20 13.80 3.00
CA ILE A 175 5.95 12.63 2.54
C ILE A 175 5.45 11.42 3.33
N ILE A 176 4.39 10.81 2.81
CA ILE A 176 3.65 9.75 3.48
C ILE A 176 3.58 8.51 2.60
N ASP A 177 3.68 7.34 3.23
CA ASP A 177 3.48 6.05 2.57
C ASP A 177 2.25 5.35 3.15
N PRO A 178 1.43 4.66 2.33
CA PRO A 178 0.37 3.80 2.84
C PRO A 178 0.95 2.64 3.64
N LYS A 179 0.49 2.44 4.87
CA LYS A 179 0.98 1.38 5.77
C LYS A 179 0.92 -0.01 5.13
N LYS A 180 -0.19 -0.29 4.43
CA LYS A 180 -0.42 -1.55 3.72
C LYS A 180 0.69 -1.87 2.72
N VAL A 181 1.14 -0.86 1.97
CA VAL A 181 2.18 -1.04 0.93
C VAL A 181 3.52 -1.36 1.58
N THR A 182 3.93 -0.59 2.58
CA THR A 182 5.21 -0.83 3.30
C THR A 182 5.23 -2.20 3.97
N ARG A 183 4.12 -2.62 4.58
CA ARG A 183 3.98 -3.93 5.24
C ARG A 183 4.08 -5.08 4.24
N ILE A 184 3.25 -5.06 3.19
CA ILE A 184 3.21 -6.12 2.18
C ILE A 184 4.55 -6.22 1.44
N ALA A 185 5.19 -5.09 1.15
CA ALA A 185 6.51 -5.07 0.51
C ALA A 185 7.55 -5.82 1.37
N LEU A 186 7.59 -5.56 2.68
CA LEU A 186 8.53 -6.23 3.58
C LEU A 186 8.21 -7.72 3.77
N GLU A 187 6.94 -8.08 3.98
CA GLU A 187 6.50 -9.46 4.16
C GLU A 187 6.80 -10.32 2.92
N ASN A 188 6.47 -9.83 1.73
CA ASN A 188 6.72 -10.55 0.49
C ASN A 188 8.22 -10.67 0.19
N ALA A 189 8.99 -9.60 0.42
CA ALA A 189 10.44 -9.63 0.23
C ALA A 189 11.11 -10.65 1.17
N ALA A 190 10.72 -10.67 2.45
CA ALA A 190 11.23 -11.63 3.42
C ALA A 190 10.84 -13.08 3.07
N SER A 191 9.59 -13.29 2.60
CA SER A 191 9.11 -14.62 2.18
C SER A 191 9.92 -15.19 1.02
N VAL A 192 10.14 -14.38 -0.03
CA VAL A 192 10.92 -14.81 -1.19
C VAL A 192 12.40 -14.97 -0.83
N ALA A 193 12.98 -14.04 -0.07
CA ALA A 193 14.36 -14.15 0.37
C ALA A 193 14.61 -15.41 1.22
N GLY A 194 13.71 -15.74 2.14
CA GLY A 194 13.79 -16.95 2.94
C GLY A 194 13.81 -18.21 2.08
N MET A 195 12.90 -18.30 1.10
CA MET A 195 12.85 -19.41 0.15
C MET A 195 14.16 -19.55 -0.65
N ILE A 196 14.70 -18.44 -1.15
CA ILE A 196 15.96 -18.42 -1.91
C ILE A 196 17.14 -18.87 -1.04
N LEU A 197 17.25 -18.35 0.19
CA LEU A 197 18.36 -18.69 1.09
C LEU A 197 18.39 -20.16 1.50
N THR A 198 17.24 -20.83 1.54
CA THR A 198 17.13 -22.27 1.82
C THR A 198 17.22 -23.16 0.58
N THR A 199 17.33 -22.58 -0.63
CA THR A 199 17.39 -23.36 -1.87
C THR A 199 18.83 -23.82 -2.12
N GLU A 200 19.09 -25.12 -1.97
CA GLU A 200 20.43 -25.69 -2.19
C GLU A 200 20.74 -25.99 -3.66
N CYS A 201 19.72 -26.32 -4.46
CA CYS A 201 19.89 -26.74 -5.85
C CYS A 201 18.75 -26.20 -6.73
N ALA A 202 19.13 -25.67 -7.90
CA ALA A 202 18.20 -25.31 -8.96
C ALA A 202 18.50 -26.18 -10.19
N LEU A 203 17.49 -26.90 -10.68
CA LEU A 203 17.55 -27.59 -11.96
C LEU A 203 17.00 -26.64 -13.03
N VAL A 204 17.80 -26.40 -14.06
CA VAL A 204 17.47 -25.52 -15.20
C VAL A 204 17.27 -26.34 -16.45
#